data_AF-A0A2Z5ACN0-F1
#
_entry.id   AF-A0A2Z5ACN0-F1
#
_cell.length_a   1.000
_cell.length_b   1.000
_cell.length_c   1.000
_cell.angle_alpha   90.00
_cell.angle_beta   90.00
_cell.angle_gamma   90.00
#
_symmetry.space_group_name_H-M   'P 1'
#
loop_
_entity.id
_entity.type
_entity.pdbx_description
1 polymer ?
#
loop_
_entity_poly.entity_id
_entity_poly.type
_entity_poly.pdbx_seq_one_letter_code
_entity_poly.pdbx_strand_id
1 'polypeptide(L)' 'MRPENQRRFSQYIAGYFPEDFHVAVEFSVGHEKTLSIKIATPRGAIASWDTTEAQALDIMAMGGIAELLLARVMHS' A
#
# COMPACT_ATOMS: atom_id res chain seq x y z
N MET A 1 10.24 -9.58 -2.91
CA MET A 1 10.35 -9.20 -1.50
C MET A 1 10.39 -10.43 -0.62
N ARG A 2 11.16 -10.45 0.46
CA ARG A 2 11.11 -11.55 1.44
C ARG A 2 9.72 -11.58 2.10
N PRO A 3 9.14 -12.75 2.41
CA PRO A 3 7.79 -12.86 2.99
C PRO A 3 7.58 -12.02 4.26
N GLU A 4 8.61 -11.91 5.11
CA GLU A 4 8.57 -11.06 6.31
C GLU A 4 8.34 -9.58 5.98
N ASN A 5 9.06 -9.06 5.00
CA ASN A 5 8.94 -7.66 4.58
C ASN A 5 7.58 -7.39 3.92
N GLN A 6 7.01 -8.37 3.21
CA GLN A 6 5.65 -8.28 2.66
C GLN A 6 4.63 -8.14 3.78
N ARG A 7 4.69 -9.03 4.79
CA ARG A 7 3.79 -8.98 5.95
C ARG A 7 3.91 -7.64 6.68
N ARG A 8 5.14 -7.17 6.92
CA ARG A 8 5.40 -5.87 7.57
C ARG A 8 4.83 -4.71 6.77
N PHE A 9 5.01 -4.70 5.45
CA PHE A 9 4.49 -3.65 4.58
C PHE A 9 2.96 -3.64 4.52
N SER A 10 2.33 -4.81 4.38
CA SER A 10 0.86 -4.93 4.40
C SER A 10 0.27 -4.45 5.74
N GLN A 11 0.89 -4.82 6.87
CA GLN A 11 0.46 -4.34 8.19
C GLN A 11 0.68 -2.83 8.35
N TYR A 12 1.82 -2.33 7.89
CA TYR A 12 2.15 -0.91 7.92
C TYR A 12 1.09 -0.11 7.17
N ILE A 13 0.83 -0.43 5.89
CA ILE A 13 -0.12 0.32 5.06
C ILE A 13 -1.55 0.19 5.60
N ALA A 14 -1.98 -1.01 6.00
CA ALA A 14 -3.32 -1.20 6.57
C ALA A 14 -3.55 -0.33 7.82
N GLY A 15 -2.52 -0.14 8.66
CA GLY A 15 -2.60 0.70 9.86
C GLY A 15 -2.79 2.20 9.61
N TYR A 16 -2.62 2.68 8.37
CA TYR A 16 -2.86 4.09 8.02
C TYR A 16 -4.28 4.38 7.55
N PHE A 17 -5.06 3.37 7.20
CA PHE A 17 -6.43 3.55 6.76
C PHE A 17 -7.40 3.26 7.90
N PRO A 18 -8.57 3.93 7.93
CA PRO A 18 -9.64 3.58 8.84
C PRO A 18 -10.04 2.10 8.73
N GLU A 19 -10.49 1.50 9.83
CA GLU A 19 -10.79 0.05 9.90
C GLU A 19 -11.90 -0.41 8.94
N ASP A 20 -12.75 0.53 8.50
CA ASP A 20 -13.81 0.30 7.52
C ASP A 20 -13.31 0.22 6.06
N PHE A 21 -12.03 0.54 5.81
CA PHE A 21 -11.43 0.46 4.48
C PHE A 21 -10.85 -0.94 4.24
N HIS A 22 -11.11 -1.49 3.06
CA HIS A 22 -10.53 -2.76 2.64
C HIS A 22 -9.21 -2.50 1.91
N VAL A 23 -8.09 -2.73 2.59
CA VAL A 23 -6.74 -2.59 2.04
C VAL A 23 -6.21 -3.96 1.61
N ALA A 24 -5.91 -4.12 0.34
CA ALA A 24 -5.26 -5.29 -0.24
C ALA A 24 -3.92 -4.89 -0.87
N VAL A 25 -2.87 -5.65 -0.58
CA VAL A 25 -1.54 -5.46 -1.20
C VAL A 25 -1.22 -6.69 -2.01
N GLU A 26 -1.11 -6.52 -3.33
CA GLU A 26 -0.76 -7.57 -4.27
C GLU A 26 0.70 -7.40 -4.70
N PHE A 27 1.45 -8.50 -4.69
CA PHE A 27 2.86 -8.52 -5.06
C PHE A 27 3.01 -9.22 -6.39
N SER A 28 3.49 -8.50 -7.41
CA SER A 28 3.75 -9.06 -8.72
C SER A 28 5.23 -9.38 -8.86
N VAL A 29 5.54 -10.67 -9.07
CA VAL A 29 6.93 -11.15 -9.18
C VAL A 29 7.33 -11.16 -10.65
N GLY A 30 7.54 -9.96 -11.21
CA GLY A 30 8.02 -9.75 -12.58
C GLY A 30 9.51 -9.40 -12.67
N HIS A 31 9.97 -9.02 -13.85
CA HIS A 31 11.35 -8.55 -14.11
C HIS A 31 11.70 -7.33 -13.25
N GLU A 32 10.71 -6.47 -13.01
CA GLU A 32 10.70 -5.48 -11.94
C GLU A 32 9.73 -5.98 -10.86
N LYS A 33 10.20 -6.09 -9.62
CA LYS A 33 9.37 -6.53 -8.49
C LYS A 33 8.44 -5.37 -8.11
N THR A 34 7.25 -5.38 -8.69
CA THR A 34 6.21 -4.38 -8.46
C THR A 34 5.24 -4.84 -7.37
N LEU A 35 4.74 -3.88 -6.62
CA LEU A 35 3.69 -4.03 -5.63
C LEU A 35 2.53 -3.15 -6.07
N SER A 36 1.32 -3.71 -6.07
CA SER A 36 0.10 -2.97 -6.30
C SER A 36 -0.67 -2.90 -4.99
N ILE A 37 -0.95 -1.69 -4.52
CA ILE A 37 -1.77 -1.43 -3.34
C ILE A 37 -3.16 -1.07 -3.84
N LYS A 38 -4.17 -1.84 -3.44
CA LYS A 38 -5.58 -1.59 -3.74
C LYS A 38 -6.30 -1.26 -2.44
N ILE A 39 -6.99 -0.13 -2.42
CA ILE A 39 -7.75 0.36 -1.28
C ILE A 39 -9.19 0.55 -1.73
N ALA A 40 -10.10 -0.24 -1.18
CA ALA A 40 -11.52 -0.11 -1.42
C ALA A 40 -12.19 0.57 -0.21
N THR A 41 -12.88 1.66 -0.47
CA THR A 41 -13.66 2.40 0.54
C THR A 41 -15.03 1.71 0.75
N PRO A 42 -15.69 1.91 1.91
CA PRO A 42 -17.04 1.37 2.15
C PRO A 42 -18.08 1.84 1.12
N ARG A 43 -17.83 2.98 0.47
CA ARG A 43 -18.72 3.57 -0.54
C ARG A 43 -18.52 2.96 -1.92
N GLY A 44 -17.63 1.98 -2.06
CA GLY A 44 -17.35 1.26 -3.31
C GLY A 44 -16.30 1.94 -4.20
N ALA A 45 -15.72 3.07 -3.80
CA ALA A 45 -14.60 3.67 -4.52
C ALA A 45 -13.33 2.81 -4.32
N ILE A 46 -12.63 2.52 -5.42
CA ILE A 46 -11.41 1.72 -5.42
C ILE A 46 -10.27 2.61 -5.90
N ALA A 47 -9.25 2.76 -5.08
CA ALA A 47 -7.98 3.39 -5.43
C ALA A 47 -6.90 2.32 -5.59
N SER A 48 -6.07 2.44 -6.62
CA SER A 48 -4.92 1.57 -6.84
C SER A 48 -3.64 2.38 -6.99
N TRP A 49 -2.55 1.90 -6.43
CA TRP A 49 -1.24 2.51 -6.55
C TRP A 49 -0.15 1.46 -6.73
N ASP A 50 0.68 1.64 -7.76
CA ASP A 50 1.79 0.75 -8.05
C ASP A 50 3.11 1.35 -7.55
N THR A 51 3.94 0.50 -6.94
CA THR A 51 5.26 0.86 -6.41
C THR A 51 6.25 -0.29 -6.60
N THR A 52 7.53 -0.02 -6.38
CA THR A 52 8.58 -1.06 -6.38
C THR A 52 8.88 -1.56 -4.97
N GLU A 53 9.50 -2.75 -4.87
CA GLU A 53 9.99 -3.27 -3.58
C GLU A 53 10.95 -2.29 -2.88
N ALA A 54 11.85 -1.66 -3.63
CA ALA A 54 12.79 -0.69 -3.09
C ALA A 54 12.06 0.50 -2.44
N GLN A 55 11.10 1.08 -3.18
CA GLN A 55 10.26 2.15 -2.65
C GLN A 55 9.44 1.69 -1.44
N ALA A 56 8.85 0.50 -1.46
CA ALA A 56 8.10 -0.04 -0.31
C ALA A 56 8.96 -0.17 0.96
N LEU A 57 10.23 -0.54 0.81
CA LEU A 57 11.18 -0.59 1.92
C LEU A 57 11.55 0.82 2.41
N ASP A 58 11.79 1.76 1.49
CA ASP A 58 12.09 3.16 1.83
C ASP A 58 10.90 3.82 2.55
N ILE A 59 9.66 3.51 2.14
CA ILE A 59 8.43 3.98 2.77
C ILE A 59 8.35 3.54 4.24
N MET A 60 8.64 2.28 4.51
CA MET A 60 8.67 1.76 5.88
C MET A 60 9.81 2.37 6.72
N ALA A 61 10.90 2.80 6.08
CA ALA A 61 12.03 3.43 6.75
C ALA A 61 11.80 4.92 7.05
N MET A 62 11.04 5.63 6.22
CA MET A 62 10.86 7.09 6.31
C MET A 62 9.49 7.54 6.85
N GLY A 63 8.47 6.69 6.91
CA GLY A 63 7.17 7.01 7.51
C GLY A 63 6.20 7.84 6.64
N GLY A 64 6.68 8.58 5.63
CA GLY A 64 5.90 9.68 5.02
C GLY A 64 4.92 9.34 3.87
N ILE A 65 5.04 8.21 3.18
CA ILE A 65 4.20 7.96 1.97
C ILE A 65 2.78 7.51 2.28
N ALA A 66 2.52 6.98 3.47
CA ALA A 66 1.17 6.57 3.80
C ALA A 66 0.22 7.77 3.99
N GLU A 67 0.73 8.92 4.45
CA GLU A 67 -0.01 10.20 4.44
C GLU A 67 -0.28 10.68 3.00
N LEU A 68 0.67 10.52 2.08
CA LEU A 68 0.48 10.83 0.66
C LEU A 68 -0.57 9.91 0.00
N LEU A 69 -0.60 8.63 0.38
CA LEU A 69 -1.61 7.68 -0.09
C LEU A 69 -2.99 8.01 0.49
N LEU A 70 -3.09 8.32 1.79
CA LEU A 70 -4.34 8.74 2.42
C LEU A 70 -4.91 10.00 1.74
N ALA A 71 -4.08 11.02 1.54
CA ALA A 71 -4.48 12.24 0.84
C ALA A 71 -5.03 11.93 -0.56
N ARG A 72 -4.36 11.05 -1.31
CA ARG A 72 -4.77 10.70 -2.67
C ARG A 72 -6.08 9.89 -2.72
N VAL A 73 -6.35 9.06 -1.73
CA VAL A 73 -7.61 8.33 -1.59
C VAL A 73 -8.76 9.26 -1.19
N MET A 74 -8.52 10.21 -0.28
CA MET A 74 -9.54 11.16 0.20
C MET A 74 -9.94 12.21 -0.85
N HIS A 75 -9.08 12.46 -1.84
CA HIS A 75 -9.31 13.43 -2.92
C HIS A 75 -9.81 12.82 -4.23
N SER A 76 -10.01 11.50 -4.29
CA SER A 76 -10.44 10.78 -5.51
C SER A 76 -11.94 10.47 -5.56
#